data_AF-A0A0C9YEH3-F1
#
_entry.id   AF-A0A0C9YEH3-F1
#
_cell.length_a   1.000
_cell.length_b   1.000
_cell.length_c   1.000
_cell.angle_alpha   90.00
_cell.angle_beta   90.00
_cell.angle_gamma   90.00
#
_symmetry.space_group_name_H-M   'P 1'
#
loop_
_entity.id
_entity.type
_entity.pdbx_description
1 polymer ?
#
loop_
_entity_poly.entity_id
_entity_poly.type
_entity_poly.pdbx_seq_one_letter_code
_entity_poly.pdbx_strand_id
1 'polypeptide(L)'
;RPLDTADYLVRACWTDFLDDLDEDTKEDFGFQKFARGGYYPWFRKNLHVFHSQSGPPDFLAVARPYLDPEDREKEPHQLVPEAKRKSLILYAILLNGYHPNPSIQSDTICKELYFEFGFVTGCGLEGERELPWVYRSLIPKCSFTEFWTAFQSNSLVALMDAKGLGPMRKEVQHLEAFMKIEDNHWCPTVWHLRLFV
;
A
#
# COMPACT_ATOMS: atom_id res chain seq x y z
N ARG A 1 37.08 -20.85 10.56
CA ARG A 1 36.99 -19.69 11.49
C ARG A 1 35.85 -19.95 12.47
N PRO A 2 35.90 -19.47 13.73
CA PRO A 2 34.68 -19.41 14.54
C PRO A 2 33.62 -18.61 13.78
N LEU A 3 32.36 -19.04 13.87
CA LEU A 3 31.25 -18.34 13.22
C LEU A 3 31.07 -16.97 13.90
N ASP A 4 30.93 -15.94 13.08
CA ASP A 4 30.65 -14.57 13.54
C ASP A 4 29.24 -14.12 13.12
N THR A 5 28.81 -12.96 13.59
CA THR A 5 27.47 -12.41 13.37
C THR A 5 27.14 -12.24 11.87
N ALA A 6 28.15 -12.03 11.02
CA ALA A 6 27.97 -11.99 9.57
C ALA A 6 27.68 -13.38 8.97
N ASP A 7 28.33 -14.43 9.47
CA ASP A 7 28.06 -15.82 9.05
C ASP A 7 26.61 -16.25 9.39
N TYR A 8 26.07 -15.82 10.53
CA TYR A 8 24.68 -16.08 10.93
C TYR A 8 23.67 -15.32 10.08
N LEU A 9 23.95 -14.05 9.75
CA LEU A 9 23.12 -13.25 8.86
C LEU A 9 23.06 -13.86 7.45
N VAL A 10 24.20 -14.28 6.90
CA VAL A 10 24.25 -14.95 5.59
C VAL A 10 23.42 -16.24 5.61
N ARG A 11 23.51 -17.04 6.67
CA ARG A 11 22.69 -18.26 6.79
C ARG A 11 21.19 -17.95 6.81
N ALA A 12 20.76 -16.95 7.58
CA ALA A 12 19.35 -16.55 7.64
C ALA A 12 18.81 -16.04 6.29
N CYS A 13 19.64 -15.29 5.54
CA CYS A 13 19.30 -14.86 4.18
C CYS A 13 19.16 -16.03 3.19
N TRP A 14 19.88 -17.13 3.41
CA TRP A 14 19.77 -18.33 2.56
C TRP A 14 18.56 -19.20 2.91
N THR A 15 18.06 -19.12 4.15
CA THR A 15 16.92 -19.91 4.62
C THR A 15 15.59 -19.15 4.66
N ASP A 16 15.62 -17.84 4.38
CA ASP A 16 14.46 -16.94 4.39
C ASP A 16 13.69 -16.90 5.74
N PHE A 17 14.42 -17.16 6.83
CA PHE A 17 13.90 -17.16 8.21
C PHE A 17 14.77 -16.22 9.06
N LEU A 18 14.32 -14.98 9.23
CA LEU A 18 15.02 -13.94 10.00
C LEU A 18 14.71 -13.98 11.51
N ASP A 19 13.68 -14.71 11.93
CA ASP A 19 13.27 -14.80 13.33
C ASP A 19 14.27 -15.57 14.22
N ASP A 20 15.13 -16.40 13.60
CA ASP A 20 16.12 -17.24 14.26
C ASP A 20 17.50 -16.57 14.44
N LEU A 21 17.65 -15.29 14.09
CA LEU A 21 18.89 -14.55 14.38
C LEU A 21 19.09 -14.39 15.89
N ASP A 22 20.31 -14.63 16.36
CA ASP A 22 20.68 -14.36 17.75
C ASP A 22 20.68 -12.84 18.02
N GLU A 23 20.52 -12.47 19.29
CA GLU A 23 20.36 -11.06 19.68
C GLU A 23 21.61 -10.23 19.39
N ASP A 24 22.80 -10.83 19.40
CA ASP A 24 24.06 -10.13 19.11
C ASP A 24 24.12 -9.79 17.60
N THR A 25 23.73 -10.72 16.73
CA THR A 25 23.58 -10.44 15.28
C THR A 25 22.49 -9.39 15.02
N LYS A 26 21.40 -9.37 15.79
CA LYS A 26 20.35 -8.36 15.66
C LYS A 26 20.82 -6.96 16.06
N GLU A 27 21.68 -6.86 17.07
CA GLU A 27 22.25 -5.59 17.54
C GLU A 27 23.31 -5.05 16.57
N ASP A 28 24.26 -5.89 16.16
CA ASP A 28 25.37 -5.52 15.27
C ASP A 28 24.90 -4.94 13.92
N PHE A 29 23.84 -5.53 13.35
CA PHE A 29 23.28 -5.11 12.06
C PHE A 29 22.06 -4.18 12.19
N GLY A 30 21.74 -3.74 13.41
CA GLY A 30 20.75 -2.68 13.66
C GLY A 30 19.29 -3.10 13.51
N PHE A 31 18.97 -4.39 13.52
CA PHE A 31 17.59 -4.89 13.50
C PHE A 31 16.80 -4.47 14.75
N GLN A 32 17.46 -4.31 15.90
CA GLN A 32 16.83 -3.79 17.12
C GLN A 32 16.49 -2.29 17.05
N LYS A 33 17.10 -1.51 16.15
CA LYS A 33 16.86 -0.04 16.09
C LYS A 33 15.54 0.35 15.43
N PHE A 34 14.84 -0.58 14.80
CA PHE A 34 13.59 -0.29 14.08
C PHE A 34 12.31 -0.70 14.81
N ALA A 35 12.39 -1.22 16.04
CA ALA A 35 11.21 -1.70 16.76
C ALA A 35 11.13 -1.20 18.21
N ARG A 36 10.06 -0.43 18.46
CA ARG A 36 9.24 -0.39 19.71
C ARG A 36 9.69 0.51 20.86
N GLY A 37 9.16 1.75 20.84
CA GLY A 37 9.01 2.57 22.04
C GLY A 37 7.68 3.36 22.12
N GLY A 38 7.15 3.81 20.97
CA GLY A 38 5.93 4.63 20.94
C GLY A 38 4.61 3.86 21.02
N TYR A 39 4.59 2.60 20.59
CA TYR A 39 3.36 1.78 20.57
C TYR A 39 3.04 1.14 21.93
N TYR A 40 4.03 0.92 22.80
CA TYR A 40 3.84 0.20 24.06
C TYR A 40 2.88 0.91 25.03
N PRO A 41 2.91 2.25 25.21
CA PRO A 41 1.92 2.96 26.03
C PRO A 41 0.51 2.89 25.45
N TRP A 42 0.37 3.00 24.12
CA TRP A 42 -0.92 2.83 23.44
C TRP A 42 -1.44 1.40 23.59
N PHE A 43 -0.59 0.40 23.35
CA PHE A 43 -0.91 -1.02 23.49
C PHE A 43 -1.38 -1.36 24.89
N ARG A 44 -0.71 -0.85 25.93
CA ARG A 44 -1.10 -1.06 27.33
C ARG A 44 -2.44 -0.39 27.67
N LYS A 45 -2.75 0.75 27.06
CA LYS A 45 -4.04 1.46 27.22
C LYS A 45 -5.17 0.79 26.44
N ASN A 46 -4.85 0.11 25.34
CA ASN A 46 -5.80 -0.53 24.42
C ASN A 46 -5.82 -2.07 24.52
N LEU A 47 -5.30 -2.66 25.61
CA LEU A 47 -5.40 -4.09 25.90
C LEU A 47 -6.85 -4.60 25.83
N HIS A 48 -7.83 -3.75 26.18
CA HIS A 48 -9.25 -4.05 26.07
C HIS A 48 -9.73 -4.30 24.63
N VAL A 49 -9.04 -3.80 23.61
CA VAL A 49 -9.33 -4.06 22.18
C VAL A 49 -9.00 -5.51 21.83
N PHE A 50 -7.87 -6.03 22.34
CA PHE A 50 -7.43 -7.41 22.12
C PHE A 50 -8.14 -8.44 22.99
N HIS A 51 -8.71 -8.00 24.13
CA HIS A 51 -9.55 -8.82 25.00
C HIS A 51 -11.05 -8.72 24.67
N SER A 52 -11.43 -7.93 23.65
CA SER A 52 -12.79 -7.89 23.16
C SER A 52 -13.09 -9.15 22.32
N GLN A 53 -14.26 -9.76 22.49
CA GLN A 53 -14.71 -10.91 21.67
C GLN A 53 -14.98 -10.52 20.20
N SER A 54 -14.93 -9.24 19.89
CA SER A 54 -14.86 -8.72 18.53
C SER A 54 -13.48 -9.02 17.97
N GLY A 55 -13.41 -9.78 16.87
CA GLY A 55 -12.17 -10.03 16.15
C GLY A 55 -11.43 -8.74 15.75
N PRO A 56 -10.20 -8.85 15.21
CA PRO A 56 -9.43 -7.69 14.79
C PRO A 56 -10.29 -6.73 13.95
N PRO A 57 -10.16 -5.40 14.14
CA PRO A 57 -10.95 -4.43 13.40
C PRO A 57 -10.91 -4.74 11.92
N ASP A 58 -12.08 -4.89 11.30
CA ASP A 58 -12.16 -5.17 9.86
C ASP A 58 -11.55 -3.98 9.10
N PHE A 59 -10.35 -4.21 8.56
CA PHE A 59 -9.55 -3.21 7.84
C PHE A 59 -10.34 -2.56 6.70
N LEU A 60 -11.28 -3.30 6.10
CA LEU A 60 -12.10 -2.84 4.98
C LEU A 60 -13.37 -2.11 5.44
N ALA A 61 -13.73 -2.17 6.73
CA ALA A 61 -14.94 -1.55 7.25
C ALA A 61 -15.00 -0.04 6.99
N VAL A 62 -13.87 0.65 6.97
CA VAL A 62 -13.80 2.09 6.66
C VAL A 62 -14.17 2.40 5.21
N ALA A 63 -13.98 1.46 4.29
CA ALA A 63 -14.22 1.62 2.87
C ALA A 63 -15.59 1.05 2.43
N ARG A 64 -16.18 0.14 3.21
CA ARG A 64 -17.51 -0.44 2.92
C ARG A 64 -18.63 0.59 2.67
N PRO A 65 -18.73 1.72 3.39
CA PRO A 65 -19.78 2.71 3.13
C PRO A 65 -19.75 3.30 1.71
N TYR A 66 -18.59 3.28 1.05
CA TYR A 66 -18.41 3.79 -0.31
C TYR A 66 -18.89 2.80 -1.37
N LEU A 67 -18.98 1.51 -1.05
CA LEU A 67 -19.53 0.51 -1.95
C LEU A 67 -21.00 0.82 -2.27
N ASP A 68 -21.39 0.45 -3.49
CA ASP A 68 -22.79 0.39 -3.88
C ASP A 68 -23.57 -0.50 -2.89
N PRO A 69 -24.84 -0.18 -2.55
CA PRO A 69 -25.58 -0.91 -1.53
C PRO A 69 -25.59 -2.43 -1.71
N GLU A 70 -25.61 -2.89 -2.97
CA GLU A 70 -25.59 -4.30 -3.36
C GLU A 70 -24.27 -5.03 -3.07
N ASP A 71 -23.18 -4.29 -2.92
CA ASP A 71 -21.82 -4.82 -2.74
C ASP A 71 -21.32 -4.72 -1.29
N ARG A 72 -22.03 -4.01 -0.40
CA ARG A 72 -21.58 -3.73 0.98
C ARG A 72 -21.40 -4.96 1.86
N GLU A 73 -22.23 -5.97 1.63
CA GLU A 73 -22.20 -7.24 2.38
C GLU A 73 -21.32 -8.29 1.71
N LYS A 74 -20.83 -8.03 0.50
CA LYS A 74 -19.98 -8.97 -0.23
C LYS A 74 -18.58 -9.01 0.37
N GLU A 75 -18.00 -10.20 0.39
CA GLU A 75 -16.59 -10.34 0.70
C GLU A 75 -15.71 -9.85 -0.45
N PRO A 76 -14.46 -9.42 -0.20
CA PRO A 76 -13.60 -8.82 -1.22
C PRO A 76 -13.37 -9.72 -2.44
N HIS A 77 -13.34 -11.03 -2.23
CA HIS A 77 -13.17 -12.02 -3.29
C HIS A 77 -14.41 -12.18 -4.18
N GLN A 78 -15.57 -11.74 -3.71
CA GLN A 78 -16.85 -11.75 -4.44
C GLN A 78 -17.06 -10.47 -5.26
N LEU A 79 -16.20 -9.46 -5.08
CA LEU A 79 -16.26 -8.22 -5.84
C LEU A 79 -15.66 -8.42 -7.22
N VAL A 80 -16.54 -8.48 -8.22
CA VAL A 80 -16.20 -8.55 -9.64
C VAL A 80 -16.69 -7.25 -10.30
N PRO A 81 -15.91 -6.61 -11.19
CA PRO A 81 -14.60 -7.01 -11.72
C PRO A 81 -13.43 -6.80 -10.73
N GLU A 82 -12.25 -7.34 -11.05
CA GLU A 82 -11.05 -7.22 -10.20
C GLU A 82 -10.69 -5.76 -9.87
N ALA A 83 -10.91 -4.85 -10.82
CA ALA A 83 -10.74 -3.41 -10.63
C ALA A 83 -11.56 -2.88 -9.42
N LYS A 84 -12.76 -3.43 -9.20
CA LYS A 84 -13.62 -3.10 -8.06
C LYS A 84 -12.99 -3.54 -6.74
N ARG A 85 -12.50 -4.78 -6.67
CA ARG A 85 -11.78 -5.32 -5.51
C ARG A 85 -10.54 -4.48 -5.20
N LYS A 86 -9.69 -4.23 -6.19
CA LYS A 86 -8.45 -3.44 -6.04
C LYS A 86 -8.73 -2.00 -5.59
N SER A 87 -9.77 -1.37 -6.15
CA SER A 87 -10.21 -0.03 -5.72
C SER A 87 -10.70 0.00 -4.27
N LEU A 88 -11.43 -1.03 -3.82
CA LEU A 88 -11.87 -1.13 -2.43
C LEU A 88 -10.68 -1.25 -1.48
N ILE A 89 -9.72 -2.10 -1.81
CA ILE A 89 -8.51 -2.31 -0.99
C ILE A 89 -7.70 -1.01 -0.92
N LEU A 90 -7.56 -0.30 -2.04
CA LEU A 90 -6.91 1.01 -2.06
C LEU A 90 -7.64 2.02 -1.16
N TYR A 91 -8.96 2.11 -1.24
CA TYR A 91 -9.76 2.98 -0.36
C TYR A 91 -9.51 2.65 1.11
N ALA A 92 -9.52 1.37 1.47
CA ALA A 92 -9.25 0.94 2.84
C ALA A 92 -7.85 1.37 3.31
N ILE A 93 -6.82 1.15 2.49
CA ILE A 93 -5.45 1.60 2.78
C ILE A 93 -5.41 3.13 3.02
N LEU A 94 -5.96 3.90 2.08
CA LEU A 94 -5.91 5.36 2.11
C LEU A 94 -6.71 5.97 3.27
N LEU A 95 -7.90 5.44 3.56
CA LEU A 95 -8.78 5.92 4.63
C LEU A 95 -8.26 5.57 6.02
N ASN A 96 -7.51 4.47 6.14
CA ASN A 96 -6.77 4.15 7.36
C ASN A 96 -5.49 5.00 7.54
N GLY A 97 -5.19 5.91 6.62
CA GLY A 97 -4.02 6.80 6.71
C GLY A 97 -2.73 6.23 6.11
N TYR A 98 -2.78 5.03 5.53
CA TYR A 98 -1.67 4.38 4.85
C TYR A 98 -1.68 4.68 3.34
N HIS A 99 -0.65 4.22 2.62
CA HIS A 99 -0.61 4.16 1.17
C HIS A 99 0.13 2.89 0.75
N PRO A 100 -0.08 2.36 -0.48
CA PRO A 100 0.69 1.23 -0.98
C PRO A 100 2.19 1.51 -0.89
N ASN A 101 2.96 0.56 -0.37
CA ASN A 101 4.40 0.64 -0.21
C ASN A 101 5.03 -0.70 -0.63
N PRO A 102 6.04 -0.68 -1.52
CA PRO A 102 6.65 -1.91 -2.04
C PRO A 102 7.56 -2.64 -1.04
N SER A 103 8.00 -1.98 0.03
CA SER A 103 8.95 -2.53 1.02
C SER A 103 8.35 -3.62 1.90
N ILE A 104 7.01 -3.76 1.91
CA ILE A 104 6.34 -4.84 2.62
C ILE A 104 6.38 -6.09 1.72
N GLN A 105 7.45 -6.88 1.88
CA GLN A 105 7.74 -7.98 0.95
C GLN A 105 6.66 -9.07 0.89
N SER A 106 5.94 -9.29 2.00
CA SER A 106 4.94 -10.35 2.15
C SER A 106 3.56 -10.03 1.57
N ASP A 107 3.29 -8.79 1.16
CA ASP A 107 1.98 -8.38 0.65
C ASP A 107 2.00 -8.15 -0.87
N THR A 108 1.70 -9.21 -1.63
CA THR A 108 1.60 -9.18 -3.09
C THR A 108 0.57 -8.16 -3.58
N ILE A 109 -0.54 -7.99 -2.86
CA ILE A 109 -1.61 -7.06 -3.25
C ILE A 109 -1.14 -5.61 -3.07
N CYS A 110 -0.46 -5.29 -1.97
CA CYS A 110 0.11 -3.95 -1.80
C CYS A 110 1.13 -3.60 -2.89
N LYS A 111 1.95 -4.58 -3.33
CA LYS A 111 2.87 -4.39 -4.46
C LYS A 111 2.14 -4.15 -5.76
N GLU A 112 1.12 -4.95 -6.07
CA GLU A 112 0.28 -4.74 -7.27
C GLU A 112 -0.35 -3.35 -7.26
N LEU A 113 -0.98 -2.94 -6.15
CA LEU A 113 -1.58 -1.62 -6.02
C LEU A 113 -0.56 -0.49 -6.15
N TYR A 114 0.67 -0.68 -5.65
CA TYR A 114 1.74 0.30 -5.77
C TYR A 114 2.11 0.58 -7.23
N PHE A 115 2.16 -0.45 -8.07
CA PHE A 115 2.41 -0.30 -9.50
C PHE A 115 1.16 0.16 -10.26
N GLU A 116 0.02 -0.51 -10.09
CA GLU A 116 -1.18 -0.27 -10.90
C GLU A 116 -1.80 1.12 -10.68
N PHE A 117 -1.69 1.67 -9.46
CA PHE A 117 -2.15 3.04 -9.18
C PHE A 117 -1.05 4.10 -9.32
N GLY A 118 0.14 3.71 -9.80
CA GLY A 118 1.21 4.63 -10.13
C GLY A 118 1.94 5.22 -8.92
N PHE A 119 1.82 4.64 -7.72
CA PHE A 119 2.57 5.07 -6.53
C PHE A 119 4.09 5.01 -6.75
N VAL A 120 4.55 4.14 -7.65
CA VAL A 120 5.94 4.07 -8.12
C VAL A 120 6.45 5.37 -8.76
N THR A 121 5.58 6.27 -9.20
CA THR A 121 5.99 7.57 -9.79
C THR A 121 6.28 8.63 -8.74
N GLY A 122 5.87 8.43 -7.49
CA GLY A 122 6.15 9.35 -6.40
C GLY A 122 7.65 9.43 -6.07
N CYS A 123 8.34 10.49 -6.51
CA CYS A 123 9.73 10.76 -6.16
C CYS A 123 9.86 11.62 -4.89
N GLY A 124 10.64 11.13 -3.93
CA GLY A 124 10.99 11.84 -2.69
C GLY A 124 9.80 12.09 -1.76
N LEU A 125 10.00 12.95 -0.77
CA LEU A 125 8.98 13.33 0.22
C LEU A 125 7.72 13.94 -0.43
N GLU A 126 7.86 14.55 -1.60
CA GLU A 126 6.77 15.19 -2.34
C GLU A 126 5.92 14.13 -3.04
N GLY A 127 6.50 13.26 -3.88
CA GLY A 127 5.74 12.24 -4.59
C GLY A 127 5.06 11.19 -3.69
N GLU A 128 5.71 10.80 -2.59
CA GLU A 128 5.12 9.88 -1.59
C GLU A 128 3.99 10.51 -0.77
N ARG A 129 3.90 11.85 -0.71
CA ARG A 129 2.82 12.55 0.01
C ARG A 129 1.71 13.00 -0.93
N GLU A 130 2.07 13.56 -2.07
CA GLU A 130 1.14 14.20 -2.99
C GLU A 130 0.20 13.18 -3.64
N LEU A 131 0.70 12.02 -4.10
CA LEU A 131 -0.16 11.06 -4.78
C LEU A 131 -1.20 10.40 -3.85
N PRO A 132 -0.84 9.91 -2.64
CA PRO A 132 -1.85 9.48 -1.67
C PRO A 132 -2.83 10.59 -1.31
N TRP A 133 -2.37 11.85 -1.24
CA TRP A 133 -3.23 12.99 -0.97
C TRP A 133 -4.21 13.27 -2.11
N VAL A 134 -3.77 13.18 -3.37
CA VAL A 134 -4.64 13.30 -4.56
C VAL A 134 -5.72 12.23 -4.53
N TYR A 135 -5.35 10.95 -4.30
CA TYR A 135 -6.32 9.88 -4.20
C TYR A 135 -7.29 10.08 -3.03
N ARG A 136 -6.81 10.44 -1.83
CA ARG A 136 -7.68 10.73 -0.68
C ARG A 136 -8.63 11.89 -0.94
N SER A 137 -8.19 12.90 -1.66
CA SER A 137 -9.01 14.05 -2.07
C SER A 137 -10.01 13.69 -3.17
N LEU A 138 -9.74 12.64 -3.94
CA LEU A 138 -10.63 12.12 -4.97
C LEU A 138 -11.77 11.30 -4.37
N ILE A 139 -11.51 10.49 -3.34
CA ILE A 139 -12.49 9.62 -2.65
C ILE A 139 -13.83 10.33 -2.35
N PRO A 140 -13.87 11.52 -1.72
CA PRO A 140 -15.13 12.22 -1.43
C PRO A 140 -15.73 12.96 -2.63
N LYS A 141 -15.01 13.09 -3.76
CA LYS A 141 -15.43 13.87 -4.94
C LYS A 141 -16.03 13.02 -6.06
N CYS A 142 -15.88 11.70 -6.00
CA CYS A 142 -16.46 10.77 -6.97
C CYS A 142 -17.25 9.66 -6.28
N SER A 143 -18.17 9.03 -6.99
CA SER A 143 -18.74 7.78 -6.51
C SER A 143 -17.69 6.67 -6.60
N PHE A 144 -17.87 5.61 -5.81
CA PHE A 144 -16.99 4.44 -5.92
C PHE A 144 -17.09 3.80 -7.32
N THR A 145 -18.28 3.79 -7.91
CA THR A 145 -18.52 3.32 -9.28
C THR A 145 -17.72 4.12 -10.31
N GLU A 146 -17.75 5.45 -10.22
CA GLU A 146 -16.92 6.32 -11.07
C GLU A 146 -15.44 6.01 -10.92
N PHE A 147 -14.98 5.76 -9.68
CA PHE A 147 -13.58 5.48 -9.41
C PHE A 147 -13.11 4.15 -10.03
N TRP A 148 -13.77 3.03 -9.72
CA TRP A 148 -13.30 1.73 -10.19
C TRP A 148 -13.49 1.55 -11.70
N THR A 149 -14.50 2.19 -12.30
CA THR A 149 -14.67 2.20 -13.77
C THR A 149 -13.58 3.03 -14.45
N ALA A 150 -13.19 4.17 -13.86
CA ALA A 150 -12.07 4.96 -14.35
C ALA A 150 -10.74 4.20 -14.23
N PHE A 151 -10.55 3.45 -13.15
CA PHE A 151 -9.39 2.55 -13.01
C PHE A 151 -9.38 1.47 -14.08
N GLN A 152 -10.48 0.75 -14.27
CA GLN A 152 -10.59 -0.32 -15.26
C GLN A 152 -10.37 0.16 -16.71
N SER A 153 -10.77 1.39 -17.02
CA SER A 153 -10.63 1.99 -18.35
C SER A 153 -9.35 2.81 -18.52
N ASN A 154 -8.45 2.76 -17.54
CA ASN A 154 -7.21 3.54 -17.51
C ASN A 154 -7.42 5.06 -17.70
N SER A 155 -8.51 5.58 -17.16
CA SER A 155 -8.94 6.98 -17.26
C SER A 155 -8.92 7.72 -15.92
N LEU A 156 -8.25 7.18 -14.89
CA LEU A 156 -8.09 7.83 -13.58
C LEU A 156 -7.52 9.25 -13.66
N VAL A 157 -6.58 9.49 -14.56
CA VAL A 157 -6.01 10.83 -14.81
C VAL A 157 -7.09 11.82 -15.26
N ALA A 158 -7.95 11.40 -16.19
CA ALA A 158 -9.06 12.23 -16.65
C ALA A 158 -10.10 12.47 -15.54
N LEU A 159 -10.34 11.47 -14.70
CA LEU A 159 -11.22 11.60 -13.53
C LEU A 159 -10.65 12.62 -12.53
N MET A 160 -9.36 12.55 -12.21
CA MET A 160 -8.69 13.51 -11.31
C MET A 160 -8.81 14.94 -11.86
N ASP A 161 -8.56 15.13 -13.15
CA ASP A 161 -8.67 16.43 -13.81
C ASP A 161 -10.13 16.96 -13.78
N ALA A 162 -11.11 16.09 -14.06
CA ALA A 162 -12.54 16.43 -14.02
C ALA A 162 -13.03 16.81 -12.61
N LYS A 163 -12.43 16.25 -11.55
CA LYS A 163 -12.75 16.59 -10.15
C LYS A 163 -11.88 17.74 -9.59
N GLY A 164 -11.15 18.44 -10.46
CA GLY A 164 -10.36 19.63 -10.13
C GLY A 164 -9.05 19.36 -9.39
N LEU A 165 -8.53 18.12 -9.46
CA LEU A 165 -7.25 17.72 -8.84
C LEU A 165 -6.07 17.77 -9.82
N GLY A 166 -6.29 18.25 -11.04
CA GLY A 166 -5.26 18.34 -12.07
C GLY A 166 -4.00 19.12 -11.68
N PRO A 167 -4.07 20.26 -10.96
CA PRO A 167 -2.87 20.95 -10.50
C PRO A 167 -2.00 20.08 -9.59
N MET A 168 -2.58 19.46 -8.56
CA MET A 168 -1.84 18.60 -7.62
C MET A 168 -1.32 17.32 -8.29
N ARG A 169 -2.11 16.71 -9.19
CA ARG A 169 -1.68 15.54 -9.96
C ARG A 169 -0.42 15.83 -10.79
N LYS A 170 -0.30 17.04 -11.34
CA LYS A 170 0.86 17.45 -12.17
C LYS A 170 2.15 17.65 -11.39
N GLU A 171 2.08 17.84 -10.07
CA GLU A 171 3.26 17.84 -9.20
C GLU A 171 3.91 16.45 -9.14
N VAL A 172 3.13 15.38 -9.32
CA VAL A 172 3.64 14.01 -9.42
C VAL A 172 4.20 13.77 -10.81
N GLN A 173 5.50 14.05 -10.95
CA GLN A 173 6.23 13.86 -12.20
C GLN A 173 6.06 12.43 -12.74
N HIS A 174 5.88 12.32 -14.06
CA HIS A 174 5.71 11.05 -14.78
C HIS A 174 4.42 10.25 -14.53
N LEU A 175 3.54 10.66 -13.60
CA LEU A 175 2.28 9.94 -13.35
C LEU A 175 1.42 9.80 -14.61
N GLU A 176 1.25 10.88 -15.38
CA GLU A 176 0.44 10.81 -16.61
C GLU A 176 1.05 9.89 -17.67
N ALA A 177 2.37 9.97 -17.84
CA ALA A 177 3.09 9.14 -18.79
C ALA A 177 3.02 7.66 -18.38
N PHE A 178 3.08 7.39 -17.07
CA PHE A 178 2.97 6.06 -16.49
C PHE A 178 1.58 5.47 -16.67
N MET A 179 0.53 6.21 -16.30
CA MET A 179 -0.85 5.73 -16.43
C MET A 179 -1.24 5.52 -17.89
N LYS A 180 -0.64 6.23 -18.86
CA LYS A 180 -0.91 6.00 -20.30
C LYS A 180 -0.29 4.72 -20.88
N ILE A 181 0.55 4.00 -20.13
CA ILE A 181 1.14 2.74 -20.59
C ILE A 181 0.03 1.69 -20.59
N GLU A 182 -0.30 1.16 -21.77
CA GLU A 182 -1.31 0.09 -21.90
C GLU A 182 -0.84 -1.20 -21.21
N ASP A 183 -1.80 -1.91 -20.59
CA ASP A 183 -1.61 -3.12 -19.76
C ASP A 183 -0.81 -4.25 -20.43
N ASN A 184 -0.68 -4.23 -21.75
CA ASN A 184 0.07 -5.25 -22.51
C ASN A 184 1.59 -5.10 -22.43
N HIS A 185 2.09 -3.97 -21.92
CA HIS A 185 3.50 -3.81 -21.63
C HIS A 185 3.69 -3.76 -20.13
N TRP A 186 4.08 -4.90 -19.55
CA TRP A 186 4.64 -5.01 -18.21
C TRP A 186 5.40 -3.72 -17.88
N CYS A 187 4.93 -3.02 -16.85
CA CYS A 187 5.48 -1.76 -16.34
C CYS A 187 7.00 -1.72 -16.60
N PRO A 188 7.53 -0.75 -17.38
CA PRO A 188 8.90 -0.76 -17.85
C PRO A 188 9.85 -1.14 -16.71
N THR A 189 10.73 -2.11 -16.92
CA THR A 189 11.60 -2.70 -15.88
C THR A 189 12.40 -1.67 -15.08
N VAL A 190 12.63 -0.49 -15.65
CA VAL A 190 13.17 0.70 -14.96
C VAL A 190 12.43 1.04 -13.67
N TRP A 191 11.10 0.93 -13.62
CA TRP A 191 10.33 1.23 -12.42
C TRP A 191 10.44 0.14 -11.36
N HIS A 192 10.78 -1.10 -11.76
CA HIS A 192 11.07 -2.20 -10.82
C HIS A 192 12.45 -2.07 -10.18
N LEU A 193 13.40 -1.37 -10.82
CA LEU A 193 14.70 -1.04 -10.19
C LEU A 193 14.51 -0.26 -8.88
N ARG A 194 13.39 0.44 -8.74
CA ARG A 194 13.00 1.18 -7.54
C ARG A 194 12.69 0.28 -6.33
N LEU A 195 12.56 -1.02 -6.52
CA LEU A 195 12.48 -2.00 -5.43
C LEU A 195 13.86 -2.30 -4.81
N PHE A 196 14.95 -1.89 -5.48
CA PHE A 196 16.34 -2.23 -5.13
C PHE A 196 17.18 -1.01 -4.73
N VAL A 197 16.61 0.19 -4.71
CA VAL A 197 17.24 1.45 -4.27
C VAL A 197 16.60 1.89 -2.98
#